data_AF-A0A0D6TJ19-F1
#
_entry.id   AF-A0A0D6TJ19-F1
#
_cell.length_a   1.000
_cell.length_b   1.000
_cell.length_c   1.000
_cell.angle_alpha   90.00
_cell.angle_beta   90.00
_cell.angle_gamma   90.00
#
_symmetry.space_group_name_H-M   'P 1'
#
loop_
_entity.id
_entity.type
_entity.pdbx_description
1 polymer ?
#
loop_
_entity_poly.entity_id
_entity_poly.type
_entity_poly.pdbx_seq_one_letter_code
_entity_poly.pdbx_strand_id
1 'polypeptide(L)'
;MKKRKIFKTPMLFSQEEMAMLLGITRSQWAMFEIGQRDIPSSAKLKLATLIKGVNVLSKVATKELPHHKIQQSKKEEILYTQLKENRLQQLIIERKLAKLKKNYQEAENTLQFVALLKGNKNITVREEAVLNVVQAKALVVLDRNGLHLQLEQQLRLSTLDAQTKFIEREMGE
;
A
#
# COMPACT_ATOMS: atom_id res chain seq x y z
N MET A 1 -12.89 2.47 37.36
CA MET A 1 -11.88 1.90 38.29
C MET A 1 -10.62 1.53 37.50
N LYS A 2 -9.41 1.80 38.02
CA LYS A 2 -8.13 1.56 37.31
C LYS A 2 -7.63 0.14 37.54
N LYS A 3 -7.41 -0.62 36.45
CA LYS A 3 -6.76 -1.94 36.50
C LYS A 3 -5.30 -1.80 36.95
N ARG A 4 -4.84 -2.70 37.82
CA ARG A 4 -3.44 -2.83 38.20
C ARG A 4 -2.63 -3.27 36.97
N LYS A 5 -1.54 -2.56 36.66
CA LYS A 5 -0.57 -3.02 35.64
C LYS A 5 0.35 -4.06 36.29
N ILE A 6 -0.05 -5.33 36.20
CA ILE A 6 0.64 -6.43 36.87
C ILE A 6 1.95 -6.80 36.15
N PHE A 7 1.92 -6.81 34.81
CA PHE A 7 3.10 -6.94 33.97
C PHE A 7 3.48 -5.57 33.39
N LYS A 8 4.78 -5.25 33.39
CA LYS A 8 5.30 -4.05 32.70
C LYS A 8 5.23 -4.20 31.18
N THR A 9 5.44 -5.42 30.69
CA THR A 9 5.32 -5.79 29.27
C THR A 9 3.92 -6.35 29.01
N PRO A 10 3.20 -5.88 27.98
CA PRO A 10 1.90 -6.46 27.63
C PRO A 10 2.08 -7.92 27.19
N MET A 11 1.23 -8.79 27.72
CA MET A 11 1.18 -10.22 27.42
C MET A 11 -0.23 -10.57 26.97
N LEU A 12 -0.36 -11.60 26.12
CA LEU A 12 -1.64 -12.03 25.55
C LEU A 12 -2.43 -13.01 26.42
N PHE A 13 -2.08 -13.15 27.70
CA PHE A 13 -2.85 -14.01 28.61
C PHE A 13 -4.25 -13.43 28.84
N SER A 14 -5.27 -14.23 28.58
CA SER A 14 -6.63 -13.97 29.00
C SER A 14 -6.77 -14.11 30.53
N GLN A 15 -7.87 -13.59 31.08
CA GLN A 15 -8.18 -13.75 32.51
C GLN A 15 -8.31 -15.22 32.91
N GLU A 16 -8.83 -16.06 32.02
CA GLU A 16 -9.01 -17.49 32.26
C GLU A 16 -7.65 -18.20 32.30
N GLU A 17 -6.79 -17.96 31.31
CA GLU A 17 -5.46 -18.57 31.24
C GLU A 17 -4.58 -18.14 32.43
N MET A 18 -4.67 -16.88 32.83
CA MET A 18 -3.91 -16.39 33.98
C MET A 18 -4.42 -16.99 35.29
N ALA A 19 -5.74 -17.13 35.44
CA ALA A 19 -6.34 -17.80 36.59
C ALA A 19 -5.91 -19.28 36.67
N MET A 20 -5.91 -19.99 35.54
CA MET A 20 -5.42 -21.36 35.44
C MET A 20 -3.94 -21.49 35.81
N LEU A 21 -3.07 -20.62 35.29
CA LEU A 21 -1.64 -20.60 35.63
C LEU A 21 -1.39 -20.39 37.12
N LEU A 22 -2.20 -19.55 37.75
CA LEU A 22 -2.12 -19.28 39.19
C LEU A 22 -2.80 -20.35 40.06
N GLY A 23 -3.68 -21.17 39.48
CA GLY A 23 -4.50 -22.15 40.19
C GLY A 23 -5.62 -21.51 41.00
N ILE A 24 -6.24 -20.46 40.47
CA ILE A 24 -7.37 -19.73 41.08
C ILE A 24 -8.53 -19.63 40.09
N THR A 25 -9.68 -19.12 40.50
CA THR A 25 -10.80 -18.90 39.58
C THR A 25 -10.63 -17.60 38.80
N ARG A 26 -11.23 -17.52 37.61
CA ARG A 26 -11.28 -16.29 36.80
C ARG A 26 -11.79 -15.09 37.59
N SER A 27 -12.85 -15.28 38.39
CA SER A 27 -13.42 -14.22 39.22
C SER A 27 -12.44 -13.71 40.27
N GLN A 28 -11.67 -14.61 40.91
CA GLN A 28 -10.63 -14.22 41.86
C GLN A 28 -9.53 -13.41 41.18
N TRP A 29 -9.11 -13.80 39.98
CA TRP A 29 -8.15 -13.03 39.19
C TRP A 29 -8.71 -11.66 38.78
N ALA A 30 -9.94 -11.60 38.26
CA ALA A 30 -10.57 -10.37 37.84
C ALA A 30 -10.73 -9.36 38.98
N MET A 31 -11.17 -9.82 40.17
CA MET A 31 -11.27 -8.97 41.37
C MET A 31 -9.91 -8.48 41.85
N PHE A 32 -8.85 -9.28 41.67
CA PHE A 32 -7.49 -8.88 42.00
C PHE A 32 -6.90 -7.86 41.04
N GLU A 33 -7.13 -8.03 39.73
CA GLU A 33 -6.71 -7.06 38.70
C GLU A 33 -7.28 -5.67 38.95
N ILE A 34 -8.52 -5.58 39.44
CA ILE A 34 -9.19 -4.30 39.77
C ILE A 34 -8.96 -3.86 41.22
N GLY A 35 -8.23 -4.64 42.00
CA GLY A 35 -7.88 -4.34 43.39
C GLY A 35 -9.01 -4.47 44.40
N GLN A 36 -10.11 -5.14 44.05
CA GLN A 36 -11.26 -5.37 44.94
C GLN A 36 -11.04 -6.52 45.93
N ARG A 37 -10.27 -7.55 45.55
CA ARG A 37 -9.99 -8.69 46.42
C ARG A 37 -8.56 -9.18 46.24
N ASP A 38 -7.98 -9.66 47.33
CA ASP A 38 -6.66 -10.27 47.28
C ASP A 38 -6.72 -11.75 46.86
N ILE A 39 -5.65 -12.25 46.24
CA ILE A 39 -5.52 -13.67 45.86
C ILE A 39 -4.78 -14.47 46.94
N PRO A 40 -4.97 -15.81 46.99
CA PRO A 40 -4.26 -16.67 47.94
C PRO A 40 -2.74 -16.50 47.87
N SER A 41 -2.06 -16.66 49.01
CA SER A 41 -0.60 -16.51 49.11
C SER A 41 0.16 -17.42 48.15
N SER A 42 -0.34 -18.64 47.92
CA SER A 42 0.21 -19.58 46.93
C SER A 42 0.15 -19.01 45.50
N ALA A 43 -0.96 -18.36 45.13
CA ALA A 43 -1.12 -17.69 43.84
C ALA A 43 -0.22 -16.46 43.73
N LYS A 44 -0.02 -15.69 44.81
CA LYS A 44 0.93 -14.55 44.82
C LYS A 44 2.36 -15.00 44.57
N LEU A 45 2.79 -16.11 45.19
CA LEU A 45 4.13 -16.66 44.97
C LEU A 45 4.33 -17.07 43.52
N LYS A 46 3.36 -17.77 42.92
CA LYS A 46 3.37 -18.11 41.48
C LYS A 46 3.42 -16.86 40.61
N LEU A 47 2.60 -15.86 40.93
CA LEU A 47 2.57 -14.59 40.20
C LEU A 47 3.93 -13.87 40.26
N ALA A 48 4.57 -13.83 41.42
CA ALA A 48 5.89 -13.24 41.60
C ALA A 48 6.95 -13.95 40.72
N THR A 49 6.88 -15.28 40.61
CA THR A 49 7.75 -16.06 39.72
C THR A 49 7.51 -15.72 38.25
N LEU A 50 6.25 -15.62 37.82
CA LEU A 50 5.91 -15.23 36.44
C LEU A 50 6.40 -13.81 36.12
N ILE A 51 6.21 -12.85 37.04
CA ILE A 51 6.70 -11.47 36.87
C ILE A 51 8.23 -11.44 36.74
N LYS A 52 8.96 -12.23 37.56
CA LYS A 52 10.41 -12.35 37.45
C LYS A 52 10.82 -12.90 36.08
N GLY A 53 10.15 -13.95 35.60
CA GLY A 53 10.40 -14.51 34.26
C GLY A 53 10.20 -13.49 33.14
N VAL A 54 9.11 -12.73 33.18
CA VAL A 54 8.83 -11.68 32.20
C VAL A 54 9.89 -10.58 32.19
N ASN A 55 10.39 -10.18 33.35
CA ASN A 55 11.46 -9.17 33.42
C ASN A 55 12.78 -9.69 32.82
N VAL A 56 13.03 -10.99 32.86
CA VAL A 56 14.20 -11.61 32.22
C VAL A 56 14.04 -11.73 30.70
N LEU A 57 12.81 -11.90 30.18
CA LEU A 57 12.57 -11.94 28.73
C LEU A 57 13.12 -10.70 28.01
N SER A 58 13.03 -9.52 28.62
CA SER A 58 13.60 -8.28 28.07
C SER A 58 15.12 -8.34 27.85
N LYS A 59 15.83 -9.19 28.62
CA LYS A 59 17.29 -9.38 28.52
C LYS A 59 17.69 -10.55 27.62
N VAL A 60 16.77 -11.49 27.37
CA VAL A 60 16.99 -12.70 26.54
C VAL A 60 16.53 -12.49 25.08
N ALA A 61 15.85 -11.38 24.79
CA ALA A 61 15.33 -11.01 23.47
C ALA A 61 16.37 -10.92 22.33
N THR A 62 17.66 -11.13 22.61
CA THR A 62 18.74 -11.18 21.61
C THR A 62 18.87 -12.52 20.89
N LYS A 63 18.25 -13.60 21.38
CA LYS A 63 18.18 -14.86 20.61
C LYS A 63 17.01 -14.77 19.63
N GLU A 64 17.32 -14.69 18.32
CA GLU A 64 16.32 -14.78 17.25
C GLU A 64 15.45 -16.01 17.46
N LEU A 65 14.17 -15.79 17.77
CA LEU A 65 13.21 -16.89 17.85
C LEU A 65 12.93 -17.40 16.43
N PRO A 66 12.69 -18.71 16.23
CA PRO A 66 12.43 -19.28 14.89
C PRO A 66 11.28 -18.60 14.15
N HIS A 67 10.26 -18.12 14.87
CA HIS A 67 9.13 -17.41 14.30
C HIS A 67 9.51 -16.03 13.74
N HIS A 68 10.58 -15.39 14.22
CA HIS A 68 11.06 -14.12 13.68
C HIS A 68 11.49 -14.28 12.21
N LYS A 69 12.23 -15.36 11.89
CA LYS A 69 12.64 -15.66 10.51
C LYS A 69 11.44 -15.92 9.60
N ILE A 70 10.42 -16.61 10.10
CA ILE A 70 9.18 -16.85 9.33
C ILE A 70 8.44 -15.54 9.08
N GLN A 71 8.33 -14.66 10.08
CA GLN A 71 7.68 -13.36 9.90
C GLN A 71 8.46 -12.44 8.96
N GLN A 72 9.79 -12.46 9.03
CA GLN A 72 10.66 -11.72 8.13
C GLN A 72 10.51 -12.21 6.67
N SER A 73 10.50 -13.53 6.46
CA SER A 73 10.25 -14.12 5.14
C SER A 73 8.88 -13.74 4.57
N LYS A 74 7.83 -13.71 5.41
CA LYS A 74 6.51 -13.22 4.99
C LYS A 74 6.51 -11.73 4.62
N LYS A 75 7.26 -10.90 5.36
CA LYS A 75 7.44 -9.48 5.01
C LYS A 75 8.06 -9.35 3.63
N GLU A 76 9.15 -10.09 3.37
CA GLU A 76 9.85 -10.08 2.09
C GLU A 76 8.94 -10.56 0.94
N GLU A 77 8.20 -11.64 1.12
CA GLU A 77 7.26 -12.16 0.12
C GLU A 77 6.20 -11.13 -0.29
N ILE A 78 5.66 -10.38 0.69
CA ILE A 78 4.71 -9.30 0.42
C ILE A 78 5.37 -8.19 -0.40
N LEU A 79 6.59 -7.78 -0.03
CA LEU A 79 7.31 -6.72 -0.75
C LEU A 79 7.60 -7.13 -2.20
N TYR A 80 8.08 -8.35 -2.43
CA TYR A 80 8.32 -8.86 -3.79
C TYR A 80 7.04 -8.92 -4.63
N THR A 81 5.93 -9.35 -4.03
CA THR A 81 4.64 -9.42 -4.72
C THR A 81 4.17 -8.02 -5.13
N GLN A 82 4.22 -7.06 -4.21
CA GLN A 82 3.84 -5.67 -4.48
C GLN A 82 4.74 -5.03 -5.54
N LEU A 83 6.05 -5.29 -5.50
CA LEU A 83 6.99 -4.79 -6.50
C LEU A 83 6.65 -5.31 -7.89
N LYS A 84 6.37 -6.61 -8.01
CA LYS A 84 6.01 -7.25 -9.28
C LYS A 84 4.71 -6.68 -9.84
N GLU A 85 3.68 -6.52 -9.00
CA GLU A 85 2.40 -5.94 -9.39
C GLU A 85 2.55 -4.49 -9.84
N ASN A 86 3.32 -3.69 -9.11
CA ASN A 86 3.58 -2.30 -9.44
C ASN A 86 4.29 -2.17 -10.80
N ARG A 87 5.38 -2.93 -11.01
CA ARG A 87 6.10 -2.95 -12.30
C ARG A 87 5.20 -3.33 -13.47
N LEU A 88 4.29 -4.30 -13.27
CA LEU A 88 3.31 -4.67 -14.29
C LEU A 88 2.35 -3.51 -14.60
N GLN A 89 1.87 -2.80 -13.57
CA GLN A 89 1.00 -1.63 -13.75
C GLN A 89 1.71 -0.48 -14.47
N GLN A 90 2.97 -0.22 -14.14
CA GLN A 90 3.81 0.77 -14.84
C GLN A 90 3.86 0.45 -16.34
N LEU A 91 4.22 -0.78 -16.72
CA LEU A 91 4.28 -1.21 -18.12
C LEU A 91 2.95 -1.03 -18.87
N ILE A 92 1.81 -1.32 -18.21
CA ILE A 92 0.49 -1.13 -18.80
C ILE A 92 0.22 0.36 -19.06
N ILE A 93 0.53 1.22 -18.09
CA ILE A 93 0.29 2.67 -18.19
C ILE A 93 1.22 3.29 -19.22
N GLU A 94 2.50 2.91 -19.27
CA GLU A 94 3.46 3.36 -20.27
C GLU A 94 2.98 3.04 -21.69
N ARG A 95 2.52 1.80 -21.93
CA ARG A 95 1.97 1.42 -23.24
C ARG A 95 0.73 2.23 -23.61
N LYS A 96 -0.17 2.46 -22.65
CA LYS A 96 -1.36 3.30 -22.87
C LYS A 96 -0.97 4.74 -23.18
N LEU A 97 -0.04 5.31 -22.43
CA LEU A 97 0.44 6.67 -22.59
C LEU A 97 1.16 6.84 -23.94
N ALA A 98 1.99 5.88 -24.36
CA ALA A 98 2.61 5.87 -25.67
C ALA A 98 1.57 5.88 -26.80
N LYS A 99 0.50 5.08 -26.66
CA LYS A 99 -0.61 5.06 -27.62
C LYS A 99 -1.37 6.39 -27.65
N LEU A 100 -1.67 6.97 -26.49
CA LEU A 100 -2.34 8.28 -26.39
C LEU A 100 -1.50 9.37 -27.07
N LYS A 101 -0.20 9.45 -26.76
CA LYS A 101 0.73 10.41 -27.38
C LYS A 101 0.82 10.24 -28.89
N LYS A 102 0.92 9.00 -29.37
CA LYS A 102 0.98 8.71 -30.80
C LYS A 102 -0.28 9.20 -31.52
N ASN A 103 -1.46 8.83 -31.01
CA ASN A 103 -2.74 9.24 -31.60
C ASN A 103 -2.94 10.76 -31.56
N TYR A 104 -2.51 11.40 -30.46
CA TYR A 104 -2.55 12.86 -30.33
C TYR A 104 -1.67 13.52 -31.39
N GLN A 105 -0.43 13.06 -31.56
CA GLN A 105 0.50 13.58 -32.56
C GLN A 105 -0.03 13.38 -33.98
N GLU A 106 -0.60 12.21 -34.29
CA GLU A 106 -1.22 11.94 -35.60
C GLU A 106 -2.39 12.90 -35.88
N ALA A 107 -3.23 13.16 -34.87
CA ALA A 107 -4.34 14.11 -34.99
C ALA A 107 -3.85 15.55 -35.16
N GLU A 108 -2.85 15.98 -34.39
CA GLU A 108 -2.25 17.30 -34.48
C GLU A 108 -1.60 17.53 -35.86
N ASN A 109 -0.79 16.58 -36.33
CA ASN A 109 -0.18 16.63 -37.66
C ASN A 109 -1.25 16.72 -38.76
N THR A 110 -2.37 15.98 -38.61
CA THR A 110 -3.50 16.02 -39.55
C THR A 110 -4.15 17.40 -39.57
N LEU A 111 -4.34 18.02 -38.41
CA LEU A 111 -4.91 19.38 -38.31
C LEU A 111 -3.98 20.43 -38.91
N GLN A 112 -2.67 20.33 -38.65
CA GLN A 112 -1.67 21.19 -39.28
C GLN A 112 -1.68 21.05 -40.80
N PHE A 113 -1.74 19.82 -41.32
CA PHE A 113 -1.82 19.55 -42.75
C PHE A 113 -3.09 20.15 -43.38
N VAL A 114 -4.25 19.98 -42.73
CA VAL A 114 -5.51 20.59 -43.20
C VAL A 114 -5.42 22.11 -43.19
N ALA A 115 -4.83 22.71 -42.17
CA ALA A 115 -4.66 24.16 -42.08
C ALA A 115 -3.75 24.70 -43.19
N LEU A 116 -2.64 24.01 -43.48
CA LEU A 116 -1.73 24.37 -44.57
C LEU A 116 -2.43 24.29 -45.93
N LEU A 117 -3.18 23.23 -46.20
CA LEU A 117 -3.91 23.10 -47.45
C LEU A 117 -4.96 24.19 -47.59
N LYS A 118 -5.76 24.45 -46.55
CA LYS A 118 -6.77 25.53 -46.53
C LYS A 118 -6.19 26.94 -46.73
N GLY A 119 -4.92 27.16 -46.38
CA GLY A 119 -4.22 28.41 -46.66
C GLY A 119 -3.86 28.63 -48.14
N ASN A 120 -3.88 27.58 -48.97
CA ASN A 120 -3.61 27.70 -50.40
C ASN A 120 -4.87 28.10 -51.17
N LYS A 121 -4.77 29.13 -52.02
CA LYS A 121 -5.92 29.72 -52.76
C LYS A 121 -6.51 28.85 -53.88
N ASN A 122 -5.95 27.68 -54.17
CA ASN A 122 -6.30 26.82 -55.32
C ASN A 122 -7.09 25.56 -54.94
N ILE A 123 -7.84 25.57 -53.83
CA ILE A 123 -8.63 24.41 -53.40
C ILE A 123 -9.98 24.41 -54.10
N THR A 124 -10.39 23.25 -54.61
CA THR A 124 -11.74 23.04 -55.14
C THR A 124 -12.76 22.81 -54.03
N VAL A 125 -14.04 23.15 -54.27
CA VAL A 125 -15.13 22.95 -53.31
C VAL A 125 -15.22 21.51 -52.80
N ARG A 126 -14.89 20.53 -53.67
CA ARG A 126 -14.87 19.11 -53.31
C ARG A 126 -13.74 18.78 -52.34
N GLU A 127 -12.54 19.31 -52.57
CA GLU A 127 -11.39 19.12 -51.68
C GLU A 127 -11.64 19.78 -50.33
N GLU A 128 -12.25 20.96 -50.30
CA GLU A 128 -12.61 21.64 -49.06
C GLU A 128 -13.59 20.81 -48.21
N ALA A 129 -14.61 20.22 -48.86
CA ALA A 129 -15.56 19.33 -48.18
C ALA A 129 -14.84 18.09 -47.56
N VAL A 130 -13.90 17.49 -48.28
CA VAL A 130 -13.09 16.37 -47.77
C VAL A 130 -12.22 16.81 -46.59
N LEU A 131 -11.55 17.97 -46.69
CA LEU A 131 -10.73 18.53 -45.62
C LEU A 131 -11.54 18.82 -44.36
N ASN A 132 -12.79 19.28 -44.49
CA ASN A 132 -13.69 19.50 -43.35
C ASN A 132 -14.03 18.19 -42.61
N VAL A 133 -14.29 17.10 -43.34
CA VAL A 133 -14.55 15.78 -42.74
C VAL A 133 -13.30 15.26 -42.03
N VAL A 134 -12.12 15.39 -42.66
CA VAL A 134 -10.84 14.99 -42.06
C VAL A 134 -10.53 15.80 -40.81
N GLN A 135 -10.77 17.11 -40.83
CA GLN A 135 -10.60 17.99 -39.68
C GLN A 135 -11.51 17.60 -38.51
N ALA A 136 -12.79 17.36 -38.77
CA ALA A 136 -13.73 16.94 -37.73
C ALA A 136 -13.31 15.61 -37.09
N LYS A 137 -12.87 14.64 -37.90
CA LYS A 137 -12.34 13.37 -37.39
C LYS A 137 -11.08 13.58 -36.54
N ALA A 138 -10.15 14.42 -36.99
CA ALA A 138 -8.92 14.71 -36.27
C ALA A 138 -9.19 15.39 -34.92
N LEU A 139 -10.13 16.34 -34.84
CA LEU A 139 -10.55 16.98 -33.59
C LEU A 139 -11.10 15.96 -32.58
N VAL A 140 -11.97 15.04 -33.03
CA VAL A 140 -12.50 13.98 -32.16
C VAL A 140 -11.39 13.06 -31.62
N VAL A 141 -10.40 12.73 -32.46
CA VAL A 141 -9.24 11.93 -32.01
C VAL A 141 -8.37 12.74 -31.06
N LEU A 142 -8.18 14.04 -31.30
CA LEU A 142 -7.39 14.92 -30.44
C LEU A 142 -8.02 15.02 -29.04
N ASP A 143 -9.33 15.23 -28.95
CA ASP A 143 -10.04 15.31 -27.66
C ASP A 143 -9.95 13.98 -26.89
N ARG A 144 -10.17 12.85 -27.58
CA ARG A 144 -10.09 11.51 -26.98
C ARG A 144 -8.69 11.12 -26.52
N ASN A 145 -7.65 11.78 -27.02
CA ASN A 145 -6.26 11.53 -26.65
C ASN A 145 -5.60 12.80 -26.05
N GLY A 146 -6.42 13.72 -25.54
CA GLY A 146 -6.00 15.07 -25.17
C GLY A 146 -4.95 15.11 -24.06
N LEU A 147 -4.31 16.27 -23.92
CA LEU A 147 -3.23 16.49 -22.96
C LEU A 147 -3.66 16.22 -21.50
N HIS A 148 -4.92 16.47 -21.16
CA HIS A 148 -5.48 16.19 -19.85
C HIS A 148 -5.48 14.69 -19.51
N LEU A 149 -5.84 13.81 -20.46
CA LEU A 149 -5.80 12.36 -20.28
C LEU A 149 -4.35 11.85 -20.22
N GLN A 150 -3.45 12.46 -20.99
CA GLN A 150 -2.02 12.12 -20.93
C GLN A 150 -1.43 12.49 -19.56
N LEU A 151 -1.77 13.68 -19.03
CA LEU A 151 -1.35 14.12 -17.71
C LEU A 151 -1.85 13.18 -16.61
N GLU A 152 -3.10 12.75 -16.67
CA GLU A 152 -3.65 11.77 -15.72
C GLU A 152 -2.83 10.48 -15.68
N GLN A 153 -2.49 9.93 -16.86
CA GLN A 153 -1.64 8.74 -16.94
C GLN A 153 -0.20 9.00 -16.45
N GLN A 154 0.36 10.19 -16.71
CA GLN A 154 1.69 10.58 -16.21
C GLN A 154 1.73 10.67 -14.69
N LEU A 155 0.72 11.29 -14.08
CA LEU A 155 0.61 11.38 -12.62
C LEU A 155 0.48 9.99 -11.98
N ARG A 156 -0.30 9.11 -12.61
CA ARG A 156 -0.44 7.73 -12.16
C ARG A 156 0.89 6.98 -12.24
N LEU A 157 1.65 7.14 -13.33
CA LEU A 157 2.97 6.55 -13.48
C LEU A 157 3.95 7.06 -12.41
N SER A 158 3.98 8.38 -12.17
CA SER A 158 4.82 8.99 -11.13
C SER A 158 4.48 8.48 -9.73
N THR A 159 3.20 8.19 -9.46
CA THR A 159 2.76 7.62 -8.17
C THR A 159 3.29 6.19 -8.01
N LEU A 160 3.22 5.39 -9.07
CA LEU A 160 3.74 4.03 -9.09
C LEU A 160 5.27 4.02 -8.93
N ASP A 161 5.99 4.94 -9.58
CA ASP A 161 7.44 5.09 -9.42
C ASP A 161 7.83 5.43 -7.98
N ALA A 162 7.07 6.32 -7.34
CA ALA A 162 7.28 6.67 -5.93
C ALA A 162 7.05 5.45 -5.02
N GLN A 163 6.02 4.65 -5.30
CA GLN A 163 5.76 3.41 -4.57
C GLN A 163 6.88 2.37 -4.78
N THR A 164 7.38 2.20 -6.01
CA THR A 164 8.51 1.30 -6.30
C THR A 164 9.75 1.70 -5.49
N LYS A 165 10.12 2.99 -5.50
CA LYS A 165 11.24 3.51 -4.70
C LYS A 165 11.04 3.31 -3.19
N PHE A 166 9.80 3.38 -2.71
CA PHE A 166 9.49 3.11 -1.32
C PHE A 166 9.69 1.63 -0.97
N ILE A 167 9.22 0.72 -1.84
CA ILE A 167 9.39 -0.73 -1.66
C ILE A 167 10.87 -1.13 -1.72
N GLU A 168 11.63 -0.60 -2.67
CA GLU A 168 13.07 -0.86 -2.82
C GLU A 168 13.84 -0.44 -1.55
N ARG A 169 13.55 0.75 -1.00
CA ARG A 169 14.12 1.19 0.29
C ARG A 169 13.78 0.27 1.45
N GLU A 170 12.56 -0.25 1.51
CA GLU A 170 12.13 -1.20 2.55
C GLU A 170 12.81 -2.58 2.40
N MET A 171 13.25 -2.94 1.19
CA MET A 171 14.05 -4.13 0.92
C MET A 171 15.56 -3.91 1.15
N GLY A 172 16.02 -2.66 1.27
CA GLY A 172 17.43 -2.31 1.45
C GLY A 172 18.20 -2.10 0.14
N GLU A 173 17.50 -1.87 -0.97
CA GLU A 173 18.03 -1.46 -2.27
C GLU A 173 17.95 0.07 -2.46
#